data_AF-A0A250VTJ5-F1
#
_entry.id   AF-A0A250VTJ5-F1
#
_cell.length_a   1.000
_cell.length_b   1.000
_cell.length_c   1.000
_cell.angle_alpha   90.00
_cell.angle_beta   90.00
_cell.angle_gamma   90.00
#
_symmetry.space_group_name_H-M   'P 1'
#
loop_
_entity.id
_entity.type
_entity.pdbx_description
1 polymer ?
#
loop_
_entity_poly.entity_id
_entity_poly.type
_entity_poly.pdbx_seq_one_letter_code
_entity_poly.pdbx_strand_id
1 'polypeptide(L)' 'MAAEPERWTIAEVASYLGAASTGSARKTLSRWGVKAVARQPGRAGASLYDAEQIRAARSSAPGQGARTDRATEE' A
#
# COMPACT_ATOMS: atom_id res chain seq x y z
N MET A 1 4.03 8.20 24.89
CA MET A 1 4.84 7.09 24.32
C MET A 1 4.77 7.22 22.82
N ALA A 2 5.87 7.57 22.16
CA ALA A 2 5.94 7.47 20.71
C ALA A 2 5.86 5.97 20.38
N ALA A 3 4.74 5.55 19.77
CA ALA A 3 4.63 4.18 19.26
C ALA A 3 5.81 3.96 18.32
N GLU A 4 6.59 2.89 18.55
CA GLU A 4 7.62 2.51 17.59
C GLU A 4 6.95 2.40 16.22
N PRO A 5 7.53 3.00 15.16
CA PRO A 5 6.88 3.02 13.85
C PRO A 5 6.76 1.58 13.38
N GLU A 6 5.54 1.04 13.46
CA GLU A 6 5.21 -0.28 13.00
C GLU A 6 5.42 -0.30 11.48
N ARG A 7 6.38 -1.09 11.02
CA ARG A 7 6.77 -1.15 9.60
C ARG A 7 6.23 -2.42 8.97
N TRP A 8 5.44 -2.27 7.93
CA TRP A 8 4.87 -3.37 7.17
C TRP A 8 5.59 -3.54 5.83
N THR A 9 5.81 -4.79 5.44
CA THR A 9 6.23 -5.15 4.09
C THR A 9 5.07 -4.99 3.11
N ILE A 10 5.37 -4.84 1.82
CA ILE A 10 4.32 -4.76 0.78
C ILE A 10 3.34 -5.95 0.81
N ALA A 11 3.77 -7.12 1.30
CA ALA A 11 2.92 -8.31 1.44
C ALA A 11 1.89 -8.13 2.56
N GLU A 12 2.33 -7.68 3.73
CA GLU A 12 1.44 -7.38 4.87
C GLU A 12 0.46 -6.25 4.52
N VAL A 13 0.94 -5.23 3.81
CA VAL A 13 0.07 -4.14 3.33
C VAL A 13 -0.97 -4.67 2.34
N ALA A 14 -0.59 -5.59 1.44
CA ALA A 14 -1.53 -6.22 0.52
C ALA A 14 -2.61 -6.99 1.27
N SER A 15 -2.23 -7.78 2.28
CA SER A 15 -3.18 -8.49 3.15
C SER A 15 -4.11 -7.53 3.92
N TYR A 16 -3.57 -6.44 4.46
CA TYR A 16 -4.35 -5.44 5.20
C TYR A 16 -5.34 -4.67 4.31
N LEU A 17 -4.93 -4.35 3.08
CA LEU A 17 -5.76 -3.67 2.08
C LEU A 17 -6.73 -4.62 1.36
N GLY A 18 -6.58 -5.94 1.52
CA GLY A 18 -7.32 -6.93 0.75
C GLY A 18 -6.97 -6.93 -0.75
N ALA A 19 -5.74 -6.55 -1.10
CA ALA A 19 -5.28 -6.52 -2.49
C ALA A 19 -4.93 -7.93 -2.98
N ALA A 20 -5.36 -8.26 -4.20
CA ALA A 20 -5.10 -9.58 -4.82
C ALA A 20 -3.61 -9.86 -5.08
N SER A 21 -2.75 -8.83 -5.09
CA SER A 21 -1.30 -8.98 -5.29
C SER A 21 -0.54 -7.80 -4.70
N THR A 22 0.74 -8.01 -4.39
CA THR A 22 1.68 -6.97 -3.93
C THR A 22 1.84 -5.83 -4.94
N GLY A 23 1.74 -6.13 -6.24
CA GLY A 23 1.72 -5.12 -7.31
C GLY A 23 0.50 -4.19 -7.24
N SER A 24 -0.70 -4.73 -7.01
CA SER A 24 -1.91 -3.93 -6.82
C SER A 24 -1.83 -3.08 -5.56
N ALA A 25 -1.33 -3.64 -4.45
CA ALA A 25 -1.09 -2.89 -3.23
C ALA A 25 -0.12 -1.72 -3.48
N ARG A 26 1.00 -1.96 -4.19
CA ARG A 26 1.97 -0.91 -4.53
C ARG A 26 1.34 0.18 -5.38
N LYS A 27 0.51 -0.17 -6.37
CA LYS A 27 -0.19 0.82 -7.21
C LYS A 27 -1.13 1.68 -6.37
N THR A 28 -1.88 1.08 -5.44
CA THR A 28 -2.75 1.80 -4.50
C THR A 28 -1.95 2.75 -3.62
N LEU A 29 -0.86 2.28 -3.00
CA LEU A 29 0.02 3.12 -2.18
C LEU A 29 0.62 4.28 -2.99
N SER A 30 1.03 4.02 -4.23
CA SER A 30 1.53 5.05 -5.14
C SER A 30 0.45 6.09 -5.48
N ARG A 31 -0.82 5.69 -5.63
CA ARG A 31 -1.95 6.62 -5.85
C ARG A 31 -2.24 7.47 -4.63
N TRP A 32 -2.04 6.92 -3.43
CA TRP A 32 -2.17 7.65 -2.17
C TRP A 32 -0.93 8.49 -1.82
N GLY A 33 0.15 8.40 -2.61
CA GLY A 33 1.41 9.11 -2.36
C GLY A 33 2.24 8.52 -1.21
N VAL A 34 1.93 7.31 -0.74
CA VAL A 34 2.65 6.63 0.34
C VAL A 34 3.96 6.05 -0.21
N LYS A 35 5.09 6.51 0.33
CA LYS A 35 6.43 6.08 -0.07
C LYS A 35 6.99 5.05 0.91
N ALA A 36 7.89 4.21 0.42
CA ALA A 36 8.62 3.28 1.29
C ALA A 36 9.58 4.09 2.19
N VAL A 37 9.55 3.79 3.49
CA VAL A 37 10.38 4.47 4.49
C VAL A 37 11.73 3.78 4.64
N ALA A 38 11.77 2.47 4.43
CA ALA A 38 12.98 1.69 4.44
C ALA A 38 12.91 0.54 3.44
N ARG A 39 14.03 -0.15 3.26
CA ARG A 39 14.10 -1.39 2.51
C ARG A 39 14.85 -2.41 3.37
N GLN A 40 14.37 -3.64 3.41
CA GLN A 40 15.09 -4.67 4.15
C GLN A 40 16.51 -4.85 3.58
N PRO A 41 17.51 -5.14 4.43
CA PRO A 41 18.85 -5.44 3.98
C PRO A 41 18.85 -6.76 3.17
N GLY A 42 19.25 -6.68 1.90
CA GLY A 42 19.32 -7.83 0.99
C GLY A 42 19.25 -7.40 -0.48
N ARG A 43 19.84 -8.19 -1.39
CA ARG A 43 19.89 -7.90 -2.85
C ARG A 43 18.50 -7.68 -3.47
N ALA A 44 17.47 -8.28 -2.88
CA ALA A 44 16.07 -8.14 -3.24
C ALA A 44 15.20 -7.66 -2.06
N GLY A 45 15.74 -6.80 -1.19
CA GLY A 45 15.05 -6.36 0.02
C GLY A 45 13.63 -5.86 -0.24
N ALA A 46 12.66 -6.31 0.57
CA ALA A 46 11.29 -5.82 0.49
C ALA A 46 11.23 -4.34 0.93
N SER A 47 10.42 -3.55 0.24
CA SER A 47 10.10 -2.19 0.68
C SER A 47 9.27 -2.24 1.96
N LEU A 48 9.70 -1.48 2.95
CA LEU A 48 9.04 -1.31 4.23
C LEU A 48 8.28 0.01 4.23
N TYR A 49 7.02 -0.05 4.63
CA TYR A 49 6.10 1.06 4.69
C TYR A 49 5.68 1.29 6.13
N ASP A 50 5.41 2.54 6.47
CA ASP A 50 4.93 2.90 7.80
C ASP A 50 3.44 2.58 7.93
N ALA A 51 3.08 1.79 8.94
CA ALA A 51 1.71 1.34 9.14
C ALA A 51 0.77 2.50 9.48
N GLU A 52 1.24 3.48 10.26
CA GLU A 52 0.46 4.68 10.58
C GLU A 52 0.18 5.49 9.31
N GLN A 53 1.18 5.66 8.45
CA GLN A 53 0.98 6.33 7.16
C GLN A 53 -0.04 5.59 6.27
N ILE A 54 -0.05 4.26 6.30
CA ILE A 54 -1.04 3.46 5.55
C ILE A 54 -2.44 3.58 6.15
N ARG A 55 -2.57 3.54 7.48
CA ARG A 55 -3.86 3.72 8.17
C ARG A 55 -4.41 5.12 7.92
N ALA A 56 -3.58 6.15 8.03
CA ALA A 56 -3.93 7.52 7.72
C ALA A 56 -4.35 7.67 6.25
N ALA A 57 -3.54 7.14 5.32
CA ALA A 57 -3.86 7.16 3.89
C ALA A 57 -5.17 6.42 3.58
N ARG A 58 -5.43 5.27 4.21
CA ARG A 58 -6.69 4.52 4.08
C ARG A 58 -7.88 5.31 4.61
N SER A 59 -7.72 6.01 5.74
CA SER A 59 -8.76 6.86 6.32
C SER A 59 -9.02 8.12 5.49
N SER A 60 -8.00 8.67 4.84
CA SER A 60 -8.12 9.83 3.95
C SER A 60 -8.46 9.46 2.51
N ALA A 61 -8.34 8.17 2.14
CA ALA A 61 -8.63 7.72 0.79
C ALA A 61 -10.13 7.82 0.54
N PRO A 62 -10.58 8.67 -0.42
CA PRO A 62 -11.96 8.67 -0.84
C PRO A 62 -12.27 7.26 -1.38
N GLY A 63 -13.33 6.66 -0.85
CA GLY A 63 -13.71 5.27 -1.04
C GLY A 63 -13.44 4.80 -2.47
N GLN A 64 -12.58 3.78 -2.58
CA GLN A 64 -12.34 2.92 -3.72
C GLN A 64 -13.08 3.38 -4.99
N GLY A 65 -12.51 4.39 -5.66
CA GLY A 65 -13.13 5.04 -6.81
C GLY A 65 -13.69 3.99 -7.75
N ALA A 66 -14.98 4.14 -8.07
CA ALA A 66 -15.72 3.31 -9.00
C ALA A 66 -14.81 2.94 -10.17
N ARG A 67 -14.77 1.64 -10.51
CA ARG A 67 -14.14 1.17 -11.74
C ARG A 67 -14.78 1.90 -12.93
N THR A 68 -14.21 3.03 -13.33
CA THR A 68 -14.36 3.60 -14.66
C THR A 68 -13.29 2.97 -15.52
N ASP A 69 -13.46 1.69 -15.81
CA ASP A 69 -12.92 1.02 -16.99
C ASP A 69 -13.82 -0.17 -17.32
N ARG A 70 -15.07 0.14 -17.71
CA ARG A 70 -15.87 -0.77 -18.52
C ARG A 70 -15.83 -0.27 -19.96
N ALA A 71 -15.08 -1.01 -20.77
CA ALA A 71 -15.35 -1.35 -22.17
C ALA A 71 -14.44 -2.57 -22.42
N THR A 72 -14.91 -3.82 -22.51
CA THR A 72 -15.76 -4.37 -23.57
C THR A 72 -15.58 -3.62 -24.87
N GLU A 73 -14.60 -4.06 -25.66
CA GLU A 73 -14.58 -4.00 -27.12
C GLU A 73 -14.07 -5.40 -27.53
N GLU A 74 -15.01 -6.32 -27.72
CA GLU A 74 -15.49 -6.95 -28.98
C GLU A 74 -14.70 -8.22 -29.33
#